data_AF-A0A8C6N1I8-F1
#
_entry.id   AF-A0A8C6N1I8-F1
#
_cell.length_a   1.000
_cell.length_b   1.000
_cell.length_c   1.000
_cell.angle_alpha   90.00
_cell.angle_beta   90.00
_cell.angle_gamma   90.00
#
_symmetry.space_group_name_H-M   'P 1'
#
loop_
_entity.id
_entity.type
_entity.pdbx_description
1 polymer ?
#
loop_
_entity_poly.entity_id
_entity_poly.type
_entity_poly.pdbx_seq_one_letter_code
_entity_poly.pdbx_strand_id
1 'polypeptide(L)'
;IFVDGLTLVFNGHVQRFRILQSGWWKSFIFVGSLSLCTTLPLLCFPSNLPGANKLRLEKRKEPPRIDRRLKDKEIKPNLKGVLHATWCLLRNPLVLTQIFCKVTESMTFKASSHYLPLYLQTQFVMTPRSAGMLTGMFILPGCIIGRFVGGYIVDKLQMNIKNKLKFIITVSVVSIMLFLLLISVECETAKFSGINEDYDGLGMIGSLTAPCNEKCGCTTSAYNSVCGRDDIQYFSPCFAGCHASKHLRKEKVFYNCSCIKEGLTSPDDEGQYIDAVSGTCNSNCLSLPLFFAFYFSATVFSNLCSIPALMIIVESVPTSWNSMSLGVMYTIWRFIGMSIPAPIFFAETSALCCSFWDIDECGIKVRCWIYKKKQLAYTFVAICK
;
A
#
# COMPACT_ATOMS: atom_id res chain seq x y z
N ILE A 1 9.70 -4.93 -3.82
CA ILE A 1 8.30 -5.32 -3.49
C ILE A 1 7.74 -6.01 -4.72
N PHE A 2 7.03 -7.13 -4.58
CA PHE A 2 6.54 -7.89 -5.75
C PHE A 2 5.46 -7.09 -6.49
N VAL A 3 5.76 -6.69 -7.72
CA VAL A 3 4.81 -6.15 -8.71
C VAL A 3 5.20 -6.74 -10.07
N ASP A 4 5.01 -8.05 -10.20
CA ASP A 4 5.11 -8.77 -11.46
C ASP A 4 3.81 -9.54 -11.68
N GLY A 5 3.09 -9.16 -12.73
CA GLY A 5 1.83 -9.72 -13.18
C GLY A 5 1.72 -9.48 -14.68
N LEU A 6 1.41 -10.52 -15.44
CA LEU A 6 1.61 -10.66 -16.88
C LEU A 6 1.12 -9.46 -17.72
N THR A 7 1.93 -9.05 -18.70
CA THR A 7 1.54 -9.08 -20.13
C THR A 7 2.77 -8.88 -21.04
N LEU A 8 2.65 -9.29 -22.32
CA LEU A 8 3.69 -9.24 -23.36
C LEU A 8 3.13 -8.54 -24.61
N VAL A 9 4.01 -7.83 -25.34
CA VAL A 9 3.95 -7.50 -26.79
C VAL A 9 2.55 -7.15 -27.33
N PHE A 10 2.21 -5.90 -27.65
CA PHE A 10 2.99 -4.86 -28.36
C PHE A 10 2.45 -3.44 -27.99
N ASN A 11 2.66 -2.28 -28.65
CA ASN A 11 3.73 -1.71 -29.49
C ASN A 11 3.92 -0.20 -29.15
N GLY A 12 4.62 0.58 -30.01
CA GLY A 12 4.51 2.06 -30.07
C GLY A 12 4.81 2.79 -28.76
N HIS A 13 3.76 3.24 -28.06
CA HIS A 13 3.87 3.95 -26.77
C HIS A 13 4.52 3.12 -25.64
N VAL A 14 4.65 1.79 -25.81
CA VAL A 14 5.33 0.89 -24.87
C VAL A 14 6.80 1.27 -24.61
N GLN A 15 7.48 1.98 -25.52
CA GLN A 15 8.90 2.39 -25.37
C GLN A 15 9.23 2.98 -23.98
N ARG A 16 8.48 4.00 -23.53
CA ARG A 16 8.76 4.70 -22.25
C ARG A 16 8.54 3.80 -21.03
N PHE A 17 7.59 2.87 -21.10
CA PHE A 17 7.28 1.91 -20.03
C PHE A 17 8.28 0.75 -20.00
N ARG A 18 8.70 0.26 -21.18
CA ARG A 18 9.74 -0.76 -21.35
C ARG A 18 11.11 -0.27 -20.85
N ILE A 19 11.40 1.03 -20.98
CA ILE A 19 12.60 1.66 -20.37
C ILE A 19 12.52 1.66 -18.83
N LEU A 20 11.35 1.88 -18.23
CA LEU A 20 11.15 1.76 -16.78
C LEU A 20 11.27 0.30 -16.28
N GLN A 21 10.87 -0.69 -17.08
CA GLN A 21 11.18 -2.10 -16.82
C GLN A 21 12.67 -2.43 -17.07
N SER A 22 13.40 -1.69 -17.91
CA SER A 22 14.84 -1.86 -18.21
C SER A 22 15.78 -1.38 -17.07
N GLY A 23 15.50 -1.88 -15.87
CA GLY A 23 16.22 -1.51 -14.66
C GLY A 23 15.77 -2.19 -13.37
N TRP A 24 14.68 -2.98 -13.35
CA TRP A 24 14.21 -3.63 -12.11
C TRP A 24 15.30 -4.51 -11.46
N TRP A 25 16.08 -5.23 -12.27
CA TRP A 25 17.21 -6.06 -11.85
C TRP A 25 18.32 -5.27 -11.14
N LYS A 26 18.51 -3.98 -11.46
CA LYS A 26 19.50 -3.11 -10.80
C LYS A 26 19.17 -2.93 -9.33
N SER A 27 17.87 -2.86 -8.98
CA SER A 27 17.43 -2.83 -7.58
C SER A 27 17.74 -4.12 -6.83
N PHE A 28 17.65 -5.28 -7.49
CA PHE A 28 17.99 -6.57 -6.88
C PHE A 28 19.50 -6.73 -6.69
N ILE A 29 20.33 -6.31 -7.65
CA ILE A 29 21.80 -6.31 -7.48
C ILE A 29 22.21 -5.33 -6.39
N PHE A 30 21.63 -4.13 -6.34
CA PHE A 30 21.91 -3.15 -5.29
C PHE A 30 21.56 -3.67 -3.90
N VAL A 31 20.33 -4.17 -3.69
CA VAL A 31 19.91 -4.74 -2.40
C VAL A 31 20.70 -6.01 -2.05
N GLY A 32 21.03 -6.85 -3.03
CA GLY A 32 21.85 -8.05 -2.83
C GLY A 32 23.28 -7.71 -2.40
N SER A 33 23.93 -6.76 -3.07
CA SER A 33 25.28 -6.28 -2.69
C SER A 33 25.27 -5.65 -1.30
N LEU A 34 24.29 -4.81 -0.97
CA LEU A 34 24.13 -4.25 0.37
C LEU A 34 23.93 -5.35 1.43
N SER A 35 23.14 -6.39 1.13
CA SER A 35 22.96 -7.54 2.02
C SER A 35 24.25 -8.32 2.25
N LEU A 36 25.10 -8.48 1.23
CA LEU A 36 26.44 -9.08 1.35
C LEU A 36 27.39 -8.19 2.16
N CYS A 37 27.34 -6.88 1.98
CA CYS A 37 28.08 -5.93 2.82
C CYS A 37 27.66 -6.04 4.30
N THR A 38 26.38 -6.27 4.61
CA THR A 38 25.93 -6.46 6.00
C THR A 38 26.26 -7.83 6.59
N THR A 39 26.48 -8.88 5.78
CA THR A 39 26.92 -10.18 6.33
C THR A 39 28.39 -10.19 6.70
N LEU A 40 29.25 -9.35 6.09
CA LEU A 40 30.67 -9.28 6.43
C LEU A 40 30.93 -8.92 7.91
N PRO A 41 30.35 -7.85 8.50
CA PRO A 41 30.43 -7.61 9.94
C PRO A 41 29.82 -8.71 10.82
N LEU A 42 28.79 -9.42 10.33
CA LEU A 42 28.18 -10.54 11.07
C LEU A 42 29.07 -11.77 11.12
N LEU A 43 29.95 -11.98 10.13
CA LEU A 43 30.99 -13.02 10.16
C LEU A 43 32.11 -12.68 11.16
N CYS A 44 32.29 -11.41 11.51
CA CYS A 44 33.24 -10.98 12.54
C CYS A 44 32.72 -11.20 13.98
N PHE A 45 31.45 -11.56 14.19
CA PHE A 45 30.95 -11.89 15.52
C PHE A 45 31.43 -13.29 15.95
N PRO A 46 32.01 -13.45 17.17
CA PRO A 46 32.47 -14.74 17.65
C PRO A 46 31.29 -15.69 17.89
N SER A 47 31.44 -16.95 17.46
CA SER A 47 30.39 -17.98 17.49
C SER A 47 29.79 -18.26 18.87
N ASN A 48 30.49 -17.89 19.95
CA ASN A 48 29.95 -17.81 21.30
C ASN A 48 30.40 -16.51 21.97
N LEU A 49 29.45 -15.70 22.43
CA LEU A 49 29.71 -14.54 23.28
C LEU A 49 30.16 -14.99 24.69
N PRO A 50 31.09 -14.27 25.35
CA PRO A 50 31.49 -14.58 26.72
C PRO A 50 30.28 -14.53 27.66
N GLY A 51 30.19 -15.49 28.58
CA GLY A 51 29.07 -15.63 29.51
C GLY A 51 27.79 -16.27 28.92
N ALA A 52 27.64 -16.39 27.59
CA ALA A 52 26.43 -16.91 26.96
C ALA A 52 26.02 -18.32 27.45
N ASN A 53 27.00 -19.18 27.75
CA ASN A 53 26.72 -20.53 28.27
C ASN A 53 26.19 -20.53 29.72
N LYS A 54 26.57 -19.55 30.56
CA LYS A 54 25.99 -19.37 31.90
C LYS A 54 24.52 -18.97 31.78
N LEU A 55 24.24 -17.93 30.98
CA LEU A 55 22.88 -17.44 30.70
C LEU A 55 21.98 -18.50 30.05
N ARG A 56 22.51 -19.32 29.13
CA ARG A 56 21.79 -20.47 28.55
C ARG A 56 21.43 -21.51 29.61
N LEU A 57 22.34 -21.84 30.53
CA LEU A 57 22.10 -22.84 31.57
C LEU A 57 21.06 -22.35 32.59
N GLU A 58 21.11 -21.06 32.94
CA GLU A 58 20.16 -20.38 33.81
C GLU A 58 18.76 -20.33 33.19
N LYS A 59 18.65 -19.87 31.93
CA LYS A 59 17.40 -19.87 31.14
C LYS A 59 16.91 -21.27 30.71
N ARG A 60 17.63 -22.35 31.02
CA ARG A 60 17.15 -23.74 30.92
C ARG A 60 16.53 -24.24 32.23
N LYS A 61 16.84 -23.59 33.36
CA LYS A 61 16.22 -23.86 34.68
C LYS A 61 14.88 -23.13 34.83
N GLU A 62 14.75 -21.91 34.27
CA GLU A 62 13.47 -21.21 34.19
C GLU A 62 12.39 -22.09 33.52
N PRO A 63 11.26 -22.39 34.17
CA PRO A 63 10.15 -23.06 33.52
C PRO A 63 9.46 -22.11 32.51
N PRO A 64 8.94 -22.62 31.38
CA PRO A 64 8.09 -21.81 30.51
C PRO A 64 6.90 -21.28 31.31
N ARG A 65 6.68 -19.95 31.26
CA ARG A 65 5.69 -19.27 32.11
C ARG A 65 4.24 -19.61 31.73
N ILE A 66 4.04 -20.20 30.55
CA ILE A 66 2.73 -20.49 29.96
C ILE A 66 2.58 -21.99 29.66
N ASP A 67 3.23 -22.53 28.62
CA ASP A 67 3.02 -23.93 28.22
C ASP A 67 4.04 -24.90 28.83
N ARG A 68 3.69 -25.44 30.00
CA ARG A 68 4.50 -26.46 30.70
C ARG A 68 4.64 -27.77 29.91
N ARG A 69 3.75 -28.08 28.94
CA ARG A 69 3.71 -29.35 28.20
C ARG A 69 4.87 -29.53 27.21
N LEU A 70 5.61 -28.44 26.95
CA LEU A 70 6.79 -28.42 26.07
C LEU A 70 8.11 -28.52 26.84
N LYS A 71 8.12 -28.33 28.17
CA LYS A 71 9.35 -28.17 28.97
C LYS A 71 10.31 -29.35 28.80
N ASP A 72 9.77 -30.56 28.86
CA ASP A 72 10.52 -31.82 28.89
C ASP A 72 10.49 -32.55 27.53
N LYS A 73 10.06 -31.86 26.46
CA LYS A 73 10.04 -32.39 25.09
C LYS A 73 11.25 -31.88 24.29
N GLU A 74 12.03 -32.81 23.75
CA GLU A 74 13.11 -32.50 22.82
C GLU A 74 12.64 -32.58 21.35
N ILE A 75 13.18 -31.71 20.50
CA ILE A 75 12.86 -31.66 19.07
C ILE A 75 13.74 -32.67 18.35
N LYS A 76 13.15 -33.77 17.88
CA LYS A 76 13.88 -34.80 17.11
C LYS A 76 14.29 -34.24 15.74
N PRO A 77 15.55 -34.41 15.28
CA PRO A 77 16.10 -33.76 14.08
C PRO A 77 15.59 -34.30 12.72
N ASN A 78 14.51 -35.09 12.73
CA ASN A 78 13.94 -35.71 11.53
C ASN A 78 12.71 -34.92 11.07
N LEU A 79 12.37 -34.94 9.77
CA LEU A 79 11.19 -34.22 9.23
C LEU A 79 9.88 -34.53 9.98
N LYS A 80 9.65 -35.80 10.36
CA LYS A 80 8.49 -36.21 11.18
C LYS A 80 8.51 -35.62 12.60
N GLY A 81 9.71 -35.36 13.15
CA GLY A 81 9.90 -34.65 14.42
C GLY A 81 9.60 -33.15 14.30
N VAL A 82 10.06 -32.50 13.22
CA VAL A 82 9.74 -31.10 12.88
C VAL A 82 8.22 -30.92 12.72
N LEU A 83 7.55 -31.79 11.95
CA LEU A 83 6.09 -31.76 11.79
C LEU A 83 5.34 -31.97 13.11
N HIS A 84 5.79 -32.91 13.96
CA HIS A 84 5.20 -33.11 15.30
C HIS A 84 5.42 -31.90 16.24
N ALA A 85 6.57 -31.23 16.14
CA ALA A 85 6.86 -30.00 16.87
C ALA A 85 5.96 -28.85 16.41
N THR A 86 5.77 -28.65 15.10
CA THR A 86 4.80 -27.70 14.53
C THR A 86 3.38 -27.97 15.02
N TRP A 87 2.95 -29.24 15.03
CA TRP A 87 1.63 -29.61 15.57
C TRP A 87 1.47 -29.32 17.07
N CYS A 88 2.51 -29.59 17.87
CA CYS A 88 2.50 -29.25 19.31
C CYS A 88 2.42 -27.74 19.54
N LEU A 89 3.09 -26.93 18.72
CA LEU A 89 3.02 -25.47 18.77
C LEU A 89 1.65 -24.93 18.37
N LEU A 90 1.03 -25.45 17.29
CA LEU A 90 -0.30 -25.04 16.85
C LEU A 90 -1.42 -25.42 17.84
N ARG A 91 -1.21 -26.45 18.67
CA ARG A 91 -2.11 -26.82 19.78
C ARG A 91 -1.98 -25.90 21.01
N ASN A 92 -1.11 -24.89 20.99
CA ASN A 92 -1.11 -23.82 21.98
C ASN A 92 -1.96 -22.65 21.45
N PRO A 93 -3.11 -22.32 22.08
CA PRO A 93 -4.02 -21.30 21.57
C PRO A 93 -3.36 -19.91 21.52
N LEU A 94 -2.42 -19.60 22.42
CA LEU A 94 -1.72 -18.32 22.42
C LEU A 94 -0.76 -18.21 21.23
N VAL A 95 -0.05 -19.29 20.87
CA VAL A 95 0.78 -19.31 19.65
C VAL A 95 -0.09 -19.16 18.41
N LEU A 96 -1.25 -19.83 18.37
CA LEU A 96 -2.21 -19.71 17.26
C LEU A 96 -2.78 -18.29 17.13
N THR A 97 -3.23 -17.66 18.21
CA THR A 97 -3.69 -16.26 18.20
C THR A 97 -2.59 -15.31 17.74
N GLN A 98 -1.34 -15.50 18.18
CA GLN A 98 -0.22 -14.67 17.74
C GLN A 98 0.13 -14.87 16.25
N ILE A 99 -0.01 -16.08 15.70
CA ILE A 99 0.07 -16.32 14.25
C ILE A 99 -1.00 -15.52 13.51
N PHE A 100 -2.25 -15.53 13.97
CA PHE A 100 -3.32 -14.71 13.36
C PHE A 100 -3.00 -13.21 13.42
N CYS A 101 -2.57 -12.68 14.57
CA CYS A 101 -2.16 -11.28 14.69
C CYS A 101 -1.04 -10.90 13.69
N LYS A 102 -0.07 -11.79 13.46
CA LYS A 102 1.01 -11.56 12.47
C LYS A 102 0.57 -11.74 11.01
N VAL A 103 -0.44 -12.56 10.74
CA VAL A 103 -1.11 -12.59 9.42
C VAL A 103 -1.81 -11.25 9.15
N THR A 104 -2.56 -10.70 10.12
CA THR A 104 -3.21 -9.39 9.99
C THR A 104 -2.18 -8.26 9.81
N GLU A 105 -1.16 -8.16 10.68
CA GLU A 105 -0.09 -7.15 10.55
C GLU A 105 0.59 -7.19 9.17
N SER A 106 0.86 -8.40 8.66
CA SER A 106 1.42 -8.63 7.32
C SER A 106 0.45 -8.22 6.19
N MET A 107 -0.85 -8.46 6.36
CA MET A 107 -1.88 -8.08 5.39
C MET A 107 -2.07 -6.56 5.33
N THR A 108 -2.25 -5.90 6.48
CA THR A 108 -2.42 -4.43 6.59
C THR A 108 -1.25 -3.68 5.95
N PHE A 109 -0.01 -4.13 6.17
CA PHE A 109 1.18 -3.53 5.55
C PHE A 109 1.19 -3.67 4.02
N LYS A 110 0.83 -4.85 3.49
CA LYS A 110 0.76 -5.09 2.04
C LYS A 110 -0.38 -4.32 1.38
N ALA A 111 -1.56 -4.32 2.02
CA ALA A 111 -2.72 -3.57 1.57
C ALA A 111 -2.41 -2.07 1.53
N SER A 112 -1.82 -1.51 2.59
CA SER A 112 -1.32 -0.13 2.60
C SER A 112 -0.31 0.13 1.49
N SER A 113 0.65 -0.76 1.26
CA SER A 113 1.67 -0.61 0.21
C SER A 113 1.09 -0.61 -1.22
N HIS A 114 -0.11 -1.15 -1.42
CA HIS A 114 -0.81 -1.18 -2.72
C HIS A 114 -1.87 -0.07 -2.84
N TYR A 115 -2.76 0.02 -1.86
CA TYR A 115 -3.92 0.91 -1.88
C TYR A 115 -3.60 2.35 -1.52
N LEU A 116 -2.67 2.64 -0.60
CA LEU A 116 -2.33 4.02 -0.27
C LEU A 116 -1.80 4.82 -1.48
N PRO A 117 -0.82 4.34 -2.28
CA PRO A 117 -0.37 5.11 -3.44
C PRO A 117 -1.45 5.21 -4.51
N LEU A 118 -2.35 4.22 -4.64
CA LEU A 118 -3.47 4.27 -5.58
C LEU A 118 -4.55 5.28 -5.14
N TYR A 119 -4.83 5.37 -3.84
CA TYR A 119 -5.69 6.38 -3.22
C TYR A 119 -5.09 7.79 -3.39
N LEU A 120 -3.78 7.97 -3.16
CA LEU A 120 -3.09 9.24 -3.39
C LEU A 120 -3.11 9.68 -4.87
N GLN A 121 -2.97 8.74 -5.82
CA GLN A 121 -3.10 9.00 -7.26
C GLN A 121 -4.52 9.38 -7.70
N THR A 122 -5.56 8.91 -7.01
CA THR A 122 -6.96 9.07 -7.45
C THR A 122 -7.71 10.18 -6.71
N GLN A 123 -7.38 10.45 -5.44
CA GLN A 123 -8.03 11.47 -4.61
C GLN A 123 -7.31 12.81 -4.69
N PHE A 124 -6.02 12.82 -4.35
CA PHE A 124 -5.15 14.00 -4.38
C PHE A 124 -4.37 14.14 -5.70
N VAL A 125 -4.79 13.37 -6.71
CA VAL A 125 -4.38 13.47 -8.12
C VAL A 125 -2.86 13.46 -8.34
N MET A 126 -2.12 12.80 -7.44
CA MET A 126 -0.66 12.80 -7.43
C MET A 126 -0.07 11.91 -8.52
N THR A 127 1.10 12.30 -9.03
CA THR A 127 1.88 11.42 -9.93
C THR A 127 2.20 10.07 -9.24
N PRO A 128 2.31 8.96 -9.99
CA PRO A 128 2.66 7.65 -9.41
C PRO A 128 3.98 7.68 -8.62
N ARG A 129 4.94 8.51 -9.05
CA ARG A 129 6.24 8.70 -8.41
C ARG A 129 6.11 9.40 -7.05
N SER A 130 5.38 10.53 -6.97
CA SER A 130 5.20 11.25 -5.71
C SER A 130 4.33 10.46 -4.73
N ALA A 131 3.23 9.85 -5.20
CA ALA A 131 2.37 9.00 -4.39
C ALA A 131 3.12 7.80 -3.77
N GLY A 132 3.94 7.10 -4.56
CA GLY A 132 4.77 5.99 -4.08
C GLY A 132 5.88 6.44 -3.10
N MET A 133 6.49 7.60 -3.36
CA MET A 133 7.53 8.16 -2.48
C MET A 133 6.96 8.57 -1.11
N LEU A 134 5.83 9.28 -1.08
CA LEU A 134 5.15 9.67 0.17
C LEU A 134 4.65 8.44 0.94
N THR A 135 4.10 7.44 0.25
CA THR A 135 3.71 6.14 0.83
C THR A 135 4.87 5.52 1.61
N GLY A 136 6.05 5.40 0.98
CA GLY A 136 7.25 4.87 1.65
C GLY A 136 7.73 5.75 2.81
N MET A 137 7.68 7.08 2.63
CA MET A 137 8.15 8.07 3.61
C MET A 137 7.31 8.11 4.89
N PHE A 138 6.00 7.83 4.83
CA PHE A 138 5.15 7.78 6.04
C PHE A 138 5.05 6.37 6.64
N ILE A 139 4.91 5.31 5.83
CA ILE A 139 4.75 3.95 6.34
C ILE A 139 6.02 3.48 7.08
N LEU A 140 7.21 3.63 6.48
CA LEU A 140 8.42 3.03 7.04
C LEU A 140 8.81 3.63 8.40
N PRO A 141 8.88 4.97 8.59
CA PRO A 141 9.15 5.55 9.90
C PRO A 141 8.02 5.28 10.90
N GLY A 142 6.75 5.29 10.47
CA GLY A 142 5.61 4.97 11.34
C GLY A 142 5.72 3.56 11.93
N CYS A 143 6.06 2.57 11.10
CA CYS A 143 6.33 1.20 11.56
C CYS A 143 7.53 1.11 12.51
N ILE A 144 8.64 1.80 12.23
CA ILE A 144 9.85 1.80 13.07
C ILE A 144 9.56 2.43 14.43
N ILE A 145 8.95 3.63 14.44
CA ILE A 145 8.61 4.38 15.65
C ILE A 145 7.62 3.61 16.50
N GLY A 146 6.53 3.08 15.91
CA GLY A 146 5.56 2.24 16.62
C GLY A 146 6.23 1.01 17.27
N ARG A 147 7.08 0.29 16.54
CA ARG A 147 7.79 -0.88 17.07
C ARG A 147 8.75 -0.52 18.21
N PHE A 148 9.52 0.55 18.06
CA PHE A 148 10.47 1.00 19.09
C PHE A 148 9.75 1.47 20.36
N VAL A 149 8.75 2.35 20.22
CA VAL A 149 7.97 2.90 21.33
C VAL A 149 7.16 1.80 22.02
N GLY A 150 6.56 0.86 21.28
CA GLY A 150 5.83 -0.28 21.84
C GLY A 150 6.73 -1.24 22.65
N GLY A 151 7.98 -1.44 22.20
CA GLY A 151 9.00 -2.16 22.97
C GLY A 151 9.40 -1.41 24.24
N TYR A 152 9.75 -0.13 24.10
CA TYR A 152 10.16 0.75 25.21
C TYR A 152 9.09 0.87 26.31
N ILE A 153 7.81 1.01 25.94
CA ILE A 153 6.69 1.06 26.88
C ILE A 153 6.57 -0.23 27.70
N VAL A 154 6.71 -1.40 27.07
CA VAL A 154 6.60 -2.70 27.78
C VAL A 154 7.80 -2.97 28.69
N ASP A 155 9.01 -2.56 28.26
CA ASP A 155 10.24 -2.67 29.05
C ASP A 155 10.21 -1.72 30.26
N LYS A 156 9.95 -0.42 30.02
CA LYS A 156 9.97 0.62 31.05
C LYS A 156 8.89 0.44 32.12
N LEU A 157 7.74 -0.15 31.76
CA LEU A 157 6.65 -0.49 32.68
C LEU A 157 6.70 -1.94 33.18
N GLN A 158 7.76 -2.70 32.84
CA GLN A 158 7.99 -4.11 33.23
C GLN A 158 6.72 -4.99 33.14
N MET A 159 6.00 -4.89 32.03
CA MET A 159 4.63 -5.44 31.96
C MET A 159 4.59 -6.97 32.08
N ASN A 160 3.82 -7.47 33.05
CA ASN A 160 3.42 -8.87 33.10
C ASN A 160 2.62 -9.28 31.84
N ILE A 161 2.64 -10.56 31.47
CA ILE A 161 1.98 -11.11 30.26
C ILE A 161 0.51 -10.68 30.14
N LYS A 162 -0.25 -10.66 31.25
CA LYS A 162 -1.65 -10.18 31.28
C LYS A 162 -1.77 -8.70 30.90
N ASN A 163 -0.80 -7.87 31.29
CA ASN A 163 -0.76 -6.43 30.97
C ASN A 163 -0.29 -6.21 29.53
N LYS A 164 0.68 -6.99 29.03
CA LYS A 164 1.06 -6.98 27.60
C LYS A 164 -0.15 -7.29 26.70
N LEU A 165 -0.94 -8.30 27.05
CA LEU A 165 -2.17 -8.67 26.32
C LEU A 165 -3.23 -7.54 26.36
N LYS A 166 -3.47 -6.92 27.53
CA LYS A 166 -4.36 -5.75 27.64
C LYS A 166 -3.87 -4.59 26.77
N PHE A 167 -2.59 -4.25 26.85
CA PHE A 167 -1.97 -3.18 26.06
C PHE A 167 -2.16 -3.40 24.55
N ILE A 168 -1.89 -4.62 24.06
CA ILE A 168 -2.12 -5.00 22.65
C ILE A 168 -3.57 -4.74 22.23
N ILE A 169 -4.56 -5.20 23.01
CA ILE A 169 -5.98 -4.99 22.71
C ILE A 169 -6.32 -3.49 22.68
N THR A 170 -5.86 -2.72 23.65
CA THR A 170 -6.11 -1.27 23.71
C THR A 170 -5.52 -0.53 22.51
N VAL A 171 -4.26 -0.77 22.13
CA VAL A 171 -3.64 -0.06 20.99
C VAL A 171 -4.25 -0.49 19.65
N SER A 172 -4.68 -1.76 19.51
CA SER A 172 -5.43 -2.20 18.32
C SER A 172 -6.78 -1.51 18.19
N VAL A 173 -7.55 -1.34 19.27
CA VAL A 173 -8.82 -0.60 19.24
C VAL A 173 -8.60 0.87 18.87
N VAL A 174 -7.60 1.54 19.47
CA VAL A 174 -7.24 2.92 19.11
C VAL A 174 -6.83 3.02 17.64
N SER A 175 -6.03 2.08 17.14
CA SER A 175 -5.62 2.05 15.73
C SER A 175 -6.79 1.89 14.77
N ILE A 176 -7.78 1.04 15.09
CA ILE A 176 -8.98 0.86 14.26
C ILE A 176 -9.80 2.15 14.22
N MET A 177 -9.95 2.85 15.35
CA MET A 177 -10.65 4.15 15.38
C MET A 177 -9.92 5.21 14.55
N LEU A 178 -8.59 5.28 14.61
CA LEU A 178 -7.79 6.19 13.77
C LEU A 178 -7.92 5.85 12.27
N PHE A 179 -7.98 4.57 11.88
CA PHE A 179 -8.23 4.18 10.49
C PHE A 179 -9.67 4.50 10.03
N LEU A 180 -10.67 4.42 10.91
CA LEU A 180 -12.05 4.83 10.58
C LEU A 180 -12.17 6.35 10.35
N LEU A 181 -11.45 7.16 11.13
CA LEU A 181 -11.43 8.63 10.94
C LEU A 181 -10.90 9.04 9.56
N LEU A 182 -10.06 8.22 8.89
CA LEU A 182 -9.62 8.49 7.51
C LEU A 182 -10.75 8.48 6.48
N ILE A 183 -11.86 7.78 6.73
CA ILE A 183 -13.05 7.83 5.87
C ILE A 183 -13.77 9.18 6.06
N SER A 184 -13.75 9.73 7.28
CA SER A 184 -14.36 11.02 7.61
C SER A 184 -13.57 12.23 7.08
N VAL A 185 -12.33 12.03 6.65
CA VAL A 185 -11.57 13.02 5.87
C VAL A 185 -12.03 12.97 4.41
N GLU A 186 -13.29 13.35 4.16
CA GLU A 186 -13.76 13.54 2.80
C GLU A 186 -13.02 14.73 2.15
N CYS A 187 -12.79 14.60 0.85
CA CYS A 187 -12.16 15.60 -0.01
C CYS A 187 -13.09 15.76 -1.21
N GLU A 188 -13.36 17.00 -1.64
CA GLU A 188 -14.22 17.21 -2.80
C GLU A 188 -13.62 16.53 -4.03
N THR A 189 -14.42 15.66 -4.64
CA THR A 189 -13.96 14.84 -5.75
C THR A 189 -13.97 15.69 -7.01
N ALA A 190 -12.77 16.07 -7.49
CA ALA A 190 -12.59 16.80 -8.75
C ALA A 190 -13.55 16.29 -9.85
N LYS A 191 -14.27 17.24 -10.46
CA LYS A 191 -15.32 17.00 -11.45
C LYS A 191 -14.74 16.30 -12.67
N PHE A 192 -15.52 15.40 -13.29
CA PHE A 192 -15.05 14.63 -14.44
C PHE A 192 -16.20 14.35 -15.40
N SER A 193 -16.12 14.92 -16.60
CA SER A 193 -17.16 14.82 -17.65
C SER A 193 -17.33 13.38 -18.15
N GLY A 194 -18.57 12.92 -18.20
CA GLY A 194 -18.93 11.56 -18.61
C GLY A 194 -18.76 10.49 -17.53
N ILE A 195 -18.36 10.84 -16.29
CA ILE A 195 -18.14 9.87 -15.19
C ILE A 195 -18.79 10.32 -13.88
N ASN A 196 -18.50 11.56 -13.44
CA ASN A 196 -19.08 12.14 -12.22
C ASN A 196 -20.05 13.28 -12.54
N GLU A 197 -19.73 14.07 -13.57
CA GLU A 197 -20.59 15.09 -14.14
C GLU A 197 -21.04 14.64 -15.53
N ASP A 198 -22.20 15.10 -15.97
CA ASP A 198 -22.58 15.07 -17.39
C ASP A 198 -22.24 16.41 -18.05
N TYR A 199 -21.76 16.39 -19.30
CA TYR A 199 -21.16 17.50 -20.07
C TYR A 199 -22.05 18.77 -20.14
N ASP A 200 -22.16 19.54 -19.05
CA ASP A 200 -23.19 20.55 -18.82
C ASP A 200 -24.61 20.10 -19.25
N GLY A 201 -24.97 18.85 -18.97
CA GLY A 201 -26.26 18.27 -19.38
C GLY A 201 -26.42 17.98 -20.87
N LEU A 202 -25.34 17.92 -21.65
CA LEU A 202 -25.35 17.60 -23.09
C LEU A 202 -25.21 16.10 -23.40
N GLY A 203 -24.88 15.25 -22.42
CA GLY A 203 -24.42 13.88 -22.66
C GLY A 203 -25.23 12.84 -21.89
N MET A 204 -24.52 11.85 -21.33
CA MET A 204 -25.04 10.83 -20.41
C MET A 204 -23.91 10.40 -19.46
N ILE A 205 -24.20 10.30 -18.16
CA ILE A 205 -23.24 9.76 -17.17
C ILE A 205 -22.87 8.32 -17.54
N GLY A 206 -21.59 8.05 -17.70
CA GLY A 206 -21.04 6.78 -18.19
C GLY A 206 -20.65 6.79 -19.68
N SER A 207 -21.02 7.83 -20.44
CA SER A 207 -20.53 8.07 -21.80
C SER A 207 -19.42 9.13 -21.79
N LEU A 208 -18.27 8.83 -22.40
CA LEU A 208 -17.27 9.86 -22.70
C LEU A 208 -17.64 10.71 -23.94
N THR A 209 -18.57 10.24 -24.76
CA THR A 209 -19.04 10.94 -25.97
C THR A 209 -20.23 11.84 -25.66
N ALA A 210 -20.18 13.08 -26.14
CA ALA A 210 -21.25 14.08 -26.07
C ALA A 210 -21.28 14.91 -27.38
N PRO A 211 -22.37 15.63 -27.71
CA PRO A 211 -22.52 16.37 -28.98
C PRO A 211 -21.42 17.39 -29.29
N CYS A 212 -20.66 17.83 -28.28
CA CYS A 212 -19.50 18.71 -28.46
C CYS A 212 -18.25 17.98 -29.01
N ASN A 213 -18.03 16.71 -28.66
CA ASN A 213 -16.84 15.92 -29.05
C ASN A 213 -17.12 14.77 -30.03
N GLU A 214 -18.39 14.41 -30.26
CA GLU A 214 -18.80 13.33 -31.17
C GLU A 214 -18.17 13.46 -32.57
N LYS A 215 -18.10 14.68 -33.09
CA LYS A 215 -17.54 15.00 -34.42
C LYS A 215 -16.01 14.91 -34.50
N CYS A 216 -15.32 14.71 -33.37
CA CYS A 216 -13.86 14.67 -33.30
C CYS A 216 -13.28 13.25 -33.48
N GLY A 217 -14.11 12.20 -33.48
CA GLY A 217 -13.65 10.81 -33.73
C GLY A 217 -12.71 10.25 -32.65
N CYS A 218 -12.90 10.64 -31.39
CA CYS A 218 -11.95 10.40 -30.31
C CYS A 218 -11.77 8.93 -29.94
N THR A 219 -10.51 8.48 -29.83
CA THR A 219 -10.17 7.14 -29.33
C THR A 219 -9.98 7.13 -27.81
N THR A 220 -10.35 6.01 -27.18
CA THR A 220 -10.14 5.75 -25.74
C THR A 220 -8.80 5.09 -25.43
N SER A 221 -8.01 4.76 -26.46
CA SER A 221 -6.74 4.02 -26.39
C SER A 221 -5.56 4.76 -25.74
N ALA A 222 -5.72 6.04 -25.37
CA ALA A 222 -4.68 6.80 -24.70
C ALA A 222 -5.25 7.88 -23.75
N TYR A 223 -5.39 7.54 -22.47
CA TYR A 223 -5.74 8.50 -21.43
C TYR A 223 -4.64 9.57 -21.29
N ASN A 224 -4.98 10.81 -21.62
CA ASN A 224 -4.09 11.97 -21.57
C ASN A 224 -4.90 13.15 -21.03
N SER A 225 -5.20 13.11 -19.74
CA SER A 225 -6.13 14.05 -19.12
C SER A 225 -5.73 15.51 -19.32
N VAL A 226 -6.77 16.33 -19.37
CA VAL A 226 -6.68 17.79 -19.32
C VAL A 226 -7.62 18.31 -18.24
N CYS A 227 -7.23 19.42 -17.62
CA CYS A 227 -8.16 20.24 -16.84
C CYS A 227 -8.67 21.38 -17.72
N GLY A 228 -9.99 21.55 -17.82
CA GLY A 228 -10.59 22.74 -18.43
C GLY A 228 -10.54 23.95 -17.49
N ARG A 229 -10.81 25.14 -18.03
CA ARG A 229 -10.95 26.39 -17.25
C ARG A 229 -12.11 26.35 -16.23
N ASP A 230 -13.05 25.44 -16.43
CA ASP A 230 -14.23 25.15 -15.62
C ASP A 230 -13.93 24.30 -14.35
N ASP A 231 -12.65 24.00 -14.07
CA ASP A 231 -12.21 23.03 -13.07
C ASP A 231 -12.76 21.60 -13.29
N ILE A 232 -13.20 21.28 -14.52
CA ILE A 232 -13.65 19.95 -14.92
C ILE A 232 -12.54 19.19 -15.65
N GLN A 233 -12.34 17.93 -15.27
CA GLN A 233 -11.35 17.06 -15.86
C GLN A 233 -11.94 16.22 -17.01
N TYR A 234 -11.23 16.18 -18.13
CA TYR A 234 -11.61 15.42 -19.33
C TYR A 234 -10.62 14.26 -19.58
N PHE A 235 -11.09 13.18 -20.22
CA PHE A 235 -10.28 11.97 -20.49
C PHE A 235 -9.09 12.21 -21.44
N SER A 236 -9.29 13.07 -22.45
CA SER A 236 -8.26 13.50 -23.39
C SER A 236 -8.61 14.89 -23.95
N PRO A 237 -7.67 15.64 -24.55
CA PRO A 237 -7.99 16.89 -25.23
C PRO A 237 -8.99 16.72 -26.39
N CYS A 238 -9.11 15.52 -26.96
CA CYS A 238 -10.14 15.23 -27.95
C CYS A 238 -11.53 15.17 -27.30
N PHE A 239 -11.67 14.53 -26.14
CA PHE A 239 -12.95 14.50 -25.41
C PHE A 239 -13.33 15.88 -24.81
N ALA A 240 -12.37 16.79 -24.63
CA ALA A 240 -12.62 18.22 -24.38
C ALA A 240 -12.95 19.02 -25.66
N GLY A 241 -12.84 18.41 -26.85
CA GLY A 241 -13.12 19.04 -28.13
C GLY A 241 -12.07 20.06 -28.60
N CYS A 242 -10.83 19.97 -28.10
CA CYS A 242 -9.77 20.94 -28.35
C CYS A 242 -9.11 20.77 -29.72
N HIS A 243 -9.18 21.80 -30.56
CA HIS A 243 -8.62 21.78 -31.92
C HIS A 243 -7.15 22.22 -32.02
N ALA A 244 -6.61 22.96 -31.04
CA ALA A 244 -5.23 23.45 -31.08
C ALA A 244 -4.47 23.17 -29.76
N SER A 245 -3.14 23.10 -29.85
CA SER A 245 -2.27 22.93 -28.66
C SER A 245 -0.89 23.54 -28.86
N LYS A 246 -0.34 24.14 -27.79
CA LYS A 246 0.98 24.78 -27.74
C LYS A 246 1.77 24.23 -26.54
N HIS A 247 3.08 24.42 -26.49
CA HIS A 247 3.86 24.23 -25.27
C HIS A 247 4.22 25.59 -24.68
N LEU A 248 3.80 25.84 -23.44
CA LEU A 248 4.05 27.08 -22.71
C LEU A 248 4.79 26.72 -21.41
N ARG A 249 5.94 27.35 -21.16
CA ARG A 249 6.73 27.19 -19.92
C ARG A 249 7.05 25.73 -19.51
N LYS A 250 7.12 24.82 -20.50
CA LYS A 250 7.31 23.34 -20.44
C LYS A 250 6.04 22.50 -20.21
N GLU A 251 4.89 23.12 -20.01
CA GLU A 251 3.60 22.44 -19.95
C GLU A 251 2.91 22.49 -21.32
N LYS A 252 1.97 21.56 -21.57
CA LYS A 252 1.20 21.53 -22.81
C LYS A 252 -0.19 22.12 -22.55
N VAL A 253 -0.53 23.15 -23.32
CA VAL A 253 -1.77 23.92 -23.21
C VAL A 253 -2.61 23.77 -24.48
N PHE A 254 -3.93 23.87 -24.34
CA PHE A 254 -4.91 23.62 -25.38
C PHE A 254 -5.89 24.79 -25.54
N TYR A 255 -6.38 24.96 -26.77
CA TYR A 255 -7.20 26.09 -27.20
C TYR A 255 -8.30 25.63 -28.16
N ASN A 256 -9.38 26.41 -28.23
CA ASN A 256 -10.55 26.17 -29.07
C ASN A 256 -11.16 24.79 -28.76
N CYS A 257 -11.63 24.64 -27.52
CA CYS A 257 -12.19 23.41 -26.96
C CYS A 257 -13.72 23.46 -26.92
N SER A 258 -14.40 22.71 -27.80
CA SER A 258 -15.86 22.79 -27.98
C SER A 258 -16.70 22.33 -26.77
N CYS A 259 -16.11 21.59 -25.81
CA CYS A 259 -16.81 21.07 -24.63
C CYS A 259 -16.59 21.91 -23.36
N ILE A 260 -15.88 23.04 -23.42
CA ILE A 260 -15.58 23.93 -22.28
C ILE A 260 -16.23 25.28 -22.55
N LYS A 261 -17.09 25.77 -21.64
CA LYS A 261 -17.95 26.95 -21.90
C LYS A 261 -17.67 28.18 -21.03
N GLU A 262 -17.14 28.03 -19.82
CA GLU A 262 -16.92 29.16 -18.91
C GLU A 262 -15.51 29.79 -19.04
N GLY A 263 -15.37 31.02 -18.55
CA GLY A 263 -14.37 31.98 -19.04
C GLY A 263 -13.52 32.69 -17.98
N LEU A 264 -12.60 33.53 -18.49
CA LEU A 264 -11.74 34.49 -17.77
C LEU A 264 -10.61 33.92 -16.88
N THR A 265 -9.42 33.76 -17.48
CA THR A 265 -8.22 34.50 -17.03
C THR A 265 -7.13 34.51 -18.11
N SER A 266 -6.18 35.44 -17.96
CA SER A 266 -4.91 35.61 -18.70
C SER A 266 -4.82 34.98 -20.11
N PRO A 267 -4.89 35.78 -21.20
CA PRO A 267 -4.33 35.33 -22.47
C PRO A 267 -2.83 35.00 -22.33
N ASP A 268 -2.36 34.09 -23.18
CA ASP A 268 -0.93 33.80 -23.39
C ASP A 268 -0.18 35.05 -23.91
N ASP A 269 1.15 35.02 -23.94
CA ASP A 269 2.02 36.12 -24.37
C ASP A 269 1.75 36.58 -25.84
N GLU A 270 0.94 35.84 -26.60
CA GLU A 270 0.44 36.11 -27.96
C GLU A 270 -1.06 36.49 -28.05
N GLY A 271 -1.75 36.68 -26.92
CA GLY A 271 -3.16 37.11 -26.89
C GLY A 271 -4.22 36.00 -26.92
N GLN A 272 -3.82 34.72 -26.90
CA GLN A 272 -4.75 33.58 -26.97
C GLN A 272 -5.18 33.06 -25.59
N TYR A 273 -6.49 32.86 -25.37
CA TYR A 273 -7.04 32.33 -24.12
C TYR A 273 -6.81 30.82 -24.00
N ILE A 274 -6.11 30.37 -22.96
CA ILE A 274 -5.85 28.94 -22.70
C ILE A 274 -7.14 28.30 -22.14
N ASP A 275 -7.73 27.38 -22.88
CA ASP A 275 -9.01 26.74 -22.51
C ASP A 275 -8.83 25.50 -21.65
N ALA A 276 -7.72 24.76 -21.84
CA ALA A 276 -7.37 23.62 -21.01
C ALA A 276 -5.85 23.42 -20.86
N VAL A 277 -5.42 22.83 -19.75
CA VAL A 277 -4.02 22.51 -19.44
C VAL A 277 -3.83 21.00 -19.31
N SER A 278 -2.74 20.46 -19.85
CA SER A 278 -2.41 19.03 -19.74
C SER A 278 -2.10 18.63 -18.30
N GLY A 279 -2.78 17.59 -17.82
CA GLY A 279 -2.74 17.19 -16.42
C GLY A 279 -4.15 17.00 -15.88
N THR A 280 -4.38 17.41 -14.64
CA THR A 280 -5.60 17.09 -13.90
C THR A 280 -6.00 18.25 -13.01
N CYS A 281 -7.30 18.50 -12.84
CA CYS A 281 -7.76 19.62 -12.03
C CYS A 281 -7.31 19.47 -10.57
N ASN A 282 -6.83 20.58 -10.01
CA ASN A 282 -6.18 20.60 -8.71
C ASN A 282 -7.24 20.79 -7.62
N SER A 283 -7.79 19.68 -7.09
CA SER A 283 -8.71 19.74 -5.95
C SER A 283 -8.02 20.42 -4.76
N ASN A 284 -8.58 21.55 -4.30
CA ASN A 284 -8.02 22.41 -3.24
C ASN A 284 -8.13 21.77 -1.84
N CYS A 285 -7.50 20.62 -1.68
CA CYS A 285 -7.71 19.75 -0.55
C CYS A 285 -6.75 20.07 0.61
N LEU A 286 -7.10 21.11 1.39
CA LEU A 286 -6.45 21.42 2.67
C LEU A 286 -6.42 20.22 3.65
N SER A 287 -7.25 19.21 3.41
CA SER A 287 -7.29 17.95 4.14
C SER A 287 -6.06 17.04 3.94
N LEU A 288 -5.20 17.28 2.95
CA LEU A 288 -4.05 16.41 2.64
C LEU A 288 -3.06 16.21 3.82
N PRO A 289 -2.61 17.26 4.55
CA PRO A 289 -1.73 17.08 5.71
C PRO A 289 -2.43 16.37 6.87
N LEU A 290 -3.75 16.61 7.06
CA LEU A 290 -4.56 15.94 8.08
C LEU A 290 -4.69 14.44 7.80
N PHE A 291 -4.95 14.05 6.54
CA PHE A 291 -4.97 12.66 6.11
C PHE A 291 -3.65 11.95 6.44
N PHE A 292 -2.50 12.56 6.10
CA PHE A 292 -1.20 11.97 6.45
C PHE A 292 -0.94 11.95 7.96
N ALA A 293 -1.35 12.96 8.72
CA ALA A 293 -1.20 12.98 10.18
C ALA A 293 -2.00 11.87 10.87
N PHE A 294 -3.26 11.66 10.49
CA PHE A 294 -4.07 10.56 11.00
C PHE A 294 -3.54 9.19 10.53
N TYR A 295 -3.14 9.05 9.26
CA TYR A 295 -2.65 7.78 8.72
C TYR A 295 -1.30 7.37 9.35
N PHE A 296 -0.39 8.33 9.53
CA PHE A 296 0.87 8.12 10.24
C PHE A 296 0.61 7.72 11.70
N SER A 297 -0.31 8.40 12.39
CA SER A 297 -0.72 8.05 13.75
C SER A 297 -1.28 6.63 13.84
N ALA A 298 -2.20 6.25 12.95
CA ALA A 298 -2.73 4.89 12.87
C ALA A 298 -1.63 3.84 12.59
N THR A 299 -0.66 4.17 11.75
CA THR A 299 0.50 3.32 11.44
C THR A 299 1.42 3.14 12.66
N VAL A 300 1.63 4.19 13.46
CA VAL A 300 2.38 4.10 14.74
C VAL A 300 1.61 3.25 15.75
N PHE A 301 0.31 3.53 15.99
CA PHE A 301 -0.50 2.81 16.97
C PHE A 301 -0.67 1.33 16.65
N SER A 302 -0.90 0.95 15.39
CA SER A 302 -0.92 -0.46 14.96
C SER A 302 0.41 -1.17 15.22
N ASN A 303 1.55 -0.48 15.06
CA ASN A 303 2.88 -1.07 15.24
C ASN A 303 3.36 -1.10 16.71
N LEU A 304 2.67 -0.44 17.64
CA LEU A 304 2.94 -0.55 19.09
C LEU A 304 2.80 -1.99 19.59
N CYS A 305 1.90 -2.80 19.00
CA CYS A 305 1.67 -4.17 19.46
C CYS A 305 2.74 -5.17 18.98
N SER A 306 3.51 -4.83 17.93
CA SER A 306 4.34 -5.77 17.17
C SER A 306 5.48 -6.41 17.96
N ILE A 307 6.11 -5.65 18.88
CA ILE A 307 7.19 -6.13 19.78
C ILE A 307 6.62 -6.79 21.05
N PRO A 308 5.62 -6.23 21.76
CA PRO A 308 4.92 -6.92 22.85
C PRO A 308 4.40 -8.31 22.44
N ALA A 309 3.83 -8.45 21.24
CA ALA A 309 3.42 -9.72 20.63
C ALA A 309 4.59 -10.72 20.54
N LEU A 310 5.74 -10.29 20.01
CA LEU A 310 6.95 -11.12 19.88
C LEU A 310 7.47 -11.59 21.25
N MET A 311 7.45 -10.71 22.26
CA MET A 311 7.83 -11.06 23.63
C MET A 311 6.90 -12.13 24.23
N ILE A 312 5.58 -12.03 24.03
CA ILE A 312 4.62 -13.03 24.52
C ILE A 312 4.90 -14.42 23.92
N ILE A 313 5.25 -14.49 22.63
CA ILE A 313 5.60 -15.77 21.98
C ILE A 313 6.85 -16.38 22.65
N VAL A 314 7.91 -15.58 22.82
CA VAL A 314 9.19 -15.99 23.42
C VAL A 314 9.06 -16.36 24.91
N GLU A 315 8.07 -15.82 25.61
CA GLU A 315 7.71 -16.18 27.00
C GLU A 315 6.75 -17.37 27.09
N SER A 316 6.10 -17.76 25.98
CA SER A 316 5.06 -18.80 25.96
C SER A 316 5.62 -20.23 25.84
N VAL A 317 6.79 -20.38 25.21
CA VAL A 317 7.45 -21.67 24.93
C VAL A 317 8.80 -21.76 25.66
N PRO A 318 9.38 -22.97 25.85
CA PRO A 318 10.72 -23.10 26.39
C PRO A 318 11.79 -22.45 25.49
N THR A 319 12.90 -22.06 26.09
CA THR A 319 14.02 -21.38 25.38
C THR A 319 14.65 -22.21 24.27
N SER A 320 14.61 -23.55 24.37
CA SER A 320 14.99 -24.50 23.31
C SER A 320 14.01 -24.54 22.13
N TRP A 321 12.75 -24.13 22.32
CA TRP A 321 11.71 -24.11 21.31
C TRP A 321 11.54 -22.75 20.61
N ASN A 322 12.16 -21.67 21.13
CA ASN A 322 12.02 -20.31 20.60
C ASN A 322 12.31 -20.21 19.09
N SER A 323 13.47 -20.70 18.62
CA SER A 323 13.85 -20.62 17.20
C SER A 323 12.88 -21.41 16.30
N MET A 324 12.37 -22.55 16.79
CA MET A 324 11.38 -23.36 16.08
C MET A 324 10.01 -22.67 16.06
N SER A 325 9.57 -22.10 17.18
CA SER A 325 8.30 -21.37 17.28
C SER A 325 8.27 -20.15 16.38
N LEU A 326 9.35 -19.37 16.36
CA LEU A 326 9.51 -18.24 15.44
C LEU A 326 9.55 -18.74 13.98
N GLY A 327 10.38 -19.73 13.66
CA GLY A 327 10.46 -20.30 12.31
C GLY A 327 9.11 -20.79 11.77
N VAL A 328 8.35 -21.51 12.60
CA VAL A 328 6.97 -21.92 12.31
C VAL A 328 6.05 -20.72 12.11
N MET A 329 6.07 -19.72 13.00
CA MET A 329 5.23 -18.52 12.86
C MET A 329 5.53 -17.73 11.58
N TYR A 330 6.81 -17.45 11.29
CA TYR A 330 7.22 -16.75 10.06
C TYR A 330 6.84 -17.53 8.79
N THR A 331 7.00 -18.86 8.82
CA THR A 331 6.63 -19.75 7.71
C THR A 331 5.12 -19.75 7.49
N ILE A 332 4.35 -19.99 8.55
CA ILE A 332 2.88 -20.04 8.49
C ILE A 332 2.31 -18.67 8.12
N TRP A 333 2.82 -17.55 8.62
CA TRP A 333 2.34 -16.24 8.16
C TRP A 333 2.65 -16.01 6.69
N ARG A 334 3.80 -16.48 6.18
CA ARG A 334 4.21 -16.22 4.79
C ARG A 334 3.39 -17.05 3.78
N PHE A 335 2.88 -18.21 4.22
CA PHE A 335 1.92 -19.04 3.49
C PHE A 335 0.44 -18.67 3.72
N ILE A 336 0.01 -18.19 4.90
CA ILE A 336 -1.41 -17.82 5.16
C ILE A 336 -1.68 -16.35 4.86
N GLY A 337 -0.82 -15.43 5.32
CA GLY A 337 -0.74 -14.05 4.83
C GLY A 337 -0.08 -14.03 3.44
N MET A 338 -0.66 -14.81 2.54
CA MET A 338 -0.02 -15.50 1.43
C MET A 338 0.55 -14.49 0.44
N SER A 339 1.87 -14.51 0.24
CA SER A 339 2.55 -13.45 -0.53
C SER A 339 2.38 -13.57 -2.05
N ILE A 340 1.68 -14.60 -2.51
CA ILE A 340 1.48 -14.96 -3.93
C ILE A 340 0.08 -14.53 -4.44
N PRO A 341 -1.04 -14.86 -3.76
CA PRO A 341 -2.36 -14.38 -4.15
C PRO A 341 -2.72 -13.04 -3.50
N ALA A 342 -1.93 -12.47 -2.58
CA ALA A 342 -2.21 -11.09 -2.12
C ALA A 342 -2.18 -10.08 -3.30
N PRO A 343 -1.19 -10.10 -4.21
CA PRO A 343 -1.27 -9.37 -5.48
C PRO A 343 -2.52 -9.66 -6.31
N ILE A 344 -2.95 -10.93 -6.40
CA ILE A 344 -4.15 -11.34 -7.17
C ILE A 344 -5.42 -10.78 -6.52
N PHE A 345 -5.61 -11.00 -5.22
CA PHE A 345 -6.73 -10.49 -4.45
C PHE A 345 -6.82 -8.96 -4.48
N PHE A 346 -5.69 -8.26 -4.40
CA PHE A 346 -5.68 -6.79 -4.57
C PHE A 346 -5.95 -6.37 -6.01
N ALA A 347 -5.47 -7.10 -7.02
CA ALA A 347 -5.82 -6.85 -8.42
C ALA A 347 -7.34 -6.98 -8.62
N GLU A 348 -7.96 -8.10 -8.22
CA GLU A 348 -9.41 -8.34 -8.30
C GLU A 348 -10.22 -7.30 -7.52
N THR A 349 -9.85 -7.00 -6.26
CA THR A 349 -10.58 -6.00 -5.47
C THR A 349 -10.40 -4.57 -5.99
N SER A 350 -9.27 -4.26 -6.64
CA SER A 350 -9.09 -3.00 -7.39
C SER A 350 -9.89 -2.99 -8.70
N ALA A 351 -10.01 -4.13 -9.39
CA ALA A 351 -10.77 -4.29 -10.63
C ALA A 351 -12.28 -4.05 -10.39
N LEU A 352 -12.81 -4.55 -9.26
CA LEU A 352 -14.17 -4.24 -8.80
C LEU A 352 -14.39 -2.75 -8.50
N CYS A 353 -13.33 -2.01 -8.14
CA CYS A 353 -13.36 -0.56 -7.94
C CYS A 353 -13.14 0.24 -9.24
N CYS A 354 -12.90 -0.42 -10.38
CA CYS A 354 -12.65 0.27 -11.63
C CYS A 354 -13.94 0.82 -12.26
N SER A 355 -13.88 2.07 -12.74
CA SER A 355 -14.97 2.70 -13.50
C SER A 355 -14.71 2.71 -15.01
N PHE A 356 -13.44 2.88 -15.43
CA PHE A 356 -13.08 2.91 -16.86
C PHE A 356 -11.82 2.08 -17.13
N TRP A 357 -11.93 1.16 -18.09
CA TRP A 357 -10.90 0.19 -18.44
C TRP A 357 -10.11 0.59 -19.68
N ASP A 358 -8.82 0.29 -19.65
CA ASP A 358 -7.92 0.21 -20.79
C ASP A 358 -8.15 -1.11 -21.50
N ILE A 359 -8.40 -1.06 -22.82
CA ILE A 359 -8.74 -2.21 -23.65
C ILE A 359 -7.75 -2.28 -24.81
N ASP A 360 -7.07 -3.41 -24.92
CA ASP A 360 -6.05 -3.69 -25.93
C ASP A 360 -6.64 -3.87 -27.34
N GLU A 361 -5.81 -3.90 -28.38
CA GLU A 361 -6.20 -4.16 -29.77
C GLU A 361 -6.96 -5.50 -29.92
N CYS A 362 -6.69 -6.48 -29.04
CA CYS A 362 -7.39 -7.76 -28.96
C CYS A 362 -8.70 -7.74 -28.14
N GLY A 363 -9.19 -6.58 -27.70
CA GLY A 363 -10.41 -6.45 -26.87
C GLY A 363 -10.23 -6.86 -25.39
N ILE A 364 -8.99 -7.09 -24.94
CA ILE A 364 -8.68 -7.57 -23.60
C ILE A 364 -8.47 -6.39 -22.65
N LYS A 365 -9.00 -6.49 -21.42
CA LYS A 365 -8.80 -5.49 -20.35
C LYS A 365 -7.39 -5.59 -19.77
N VAL A 366 -6.59 -4.53 -19.86
CA VAL A 366 -5.18 -4.52 -19.41
C VAL A 366 -4.99 -3.75 -18.10
N ARG A 367 -5.62 -2.58 -17.99
CA ARG A 367 -5.41 -1.61 -16.90
C ARG A 367 -6.74 -0.92 -16.56
N CYS A 368 -6.90 -0.46 -15.34
CA CYS A 368 -7.92 0.53 -15.03
C CYS A 368 -7.35 1.95 -15.22
N TRP A 369 -8.04 2.80 -15.97
CA TRP A 369 -7.69 4.22 -16.09
C TRP A 369 -8.24 5.05 -14.92
N ILE A 370 -9.49 4.80 -14.52
CA ILE A 370 -10.22 5.64 -13.56
C ILE A 370 -10.98 4.76 -12.56
N TYR A 371 -10.71 4.97 -11.26
CA TYR A 371 -11.29 4.20 -10.15
C TYR A 371 -12.39 4.98 -9.42
N LYS A 372 -13.40 4.27 -8.89
CA LYS A 372 -14.49 4.84 -8.09
C LYS A 372 -13.98 5.26 -6.70
N LYS A 373 -13.73 6.57 -6.55
CA LYS A 373 -13.13 7.22 -5.36
C LYS A 373 -13.67 6.70 -4.02
N LYS A 374 -15.00 6.72 -3.80
CA LYS A 374 -15.60 6.25 -2.53
C LYS A 374 -15.43 4.73 -2.31
N GLN A 375 -15.64 3.91 -3.35
CA GLN A 375 -15.53 2.45 -3.25
C GLN A 375 -14.08 2.03 -2.93
N LEU A 376 -13.09 2.66 -3.58
CA LEU A 376 -11.67 2.44 -3.31
C LEU A 376 -11.30 2.79 -1.86
N ALA A 377 -11.85 3.89 -1.32
CA ALA A 377 -11.64 4.31 0.07
C ALA A 377 -12.18 3.28 1.08
N TYR A 378 -13.43 2.81 0.88
CA TYR A 378 -14.02 1.77 1.72
C TYR A 378 -13.24 0.46 1.64
N THR A 379 -12.85 0.01 0.44
CA THR A 379 -12.03 -1.20 0.25
C THR A 379 -10.68 -1.09 0.95
N PHE A 380 -10.00 0.06 0.84
CA PHE A 380 -8.72 0.30 1.52
C PHE A 380 -8.84 0.17 3.04
N VAL A 381 -9.80 0.87 3.67
CA VAL A 381 -9.96 0.85 5.14
C VAL A 381 -10.52 -0.48 5.63
N ALA A 382 -11.41 -1.14 4.87
CA ALA A 382 -11.94 -2.46 5.23
C ALA A 382 -10.88 -3.57 5.24
N ILE A 383 -9.85 -3.48 4.38
CA ILE A 383 -8.72 -4.43 4.36
C ILE A 383 -7.64 -4.07 5.40
N CYS A 384 -7.62 -2.82 5.90
CA CYS A 384 -6.65 -2.37 6.92
C CYS A 384 -7.18 -2.47 8.37
N LYS A 385 -8.38 -3.03 8.57
CA LYS A 385 -9.07 -3.19 9.86
C LYS A 385 -8.93 -4.62 10.43
#